data_AF-A0A5M9J7H7-F1
#
_entry.id   AF-A0A5M9J7H7-F1
#
_cell.length_a   1.000
_cell.length_b   1.000
_cell.length_c   1.000
_cell.angle_alpha   90.00
_cell.angle_beta   90.00
_cell.angle_gamma   90.00
#
_symmetry.space_group_name_H-M   'P 1'
#
loop_
_entity.id
_entity.type
_entity.pdbx_description
1 polymer ?
#
loop_
_entity_poly.entity_id
_entity_poly.type
_entity_poly.pdbx_seq_one_letter_code
_entity_poly.pdbx_strand_id
1 'polypeptide(L)'
;MALQPDGSFEWQAPFHPDVPLPWLDAEHDVGPAVLQIFKDGPPTSSSNPRRIPLAYEFLSPIQACAAFARGVGRSVRYKHNPIIEVRVKIPRGYKEQLVALEQMYSLGRDDAKLQPPYFAELELENNVPEEAMKLWEGYRGLEEYAREVFPLEEAANGLTWMVEDNEDERAYTHSEVENGGVDDTGNYEEDDGDDDGLTIGGGLGTSGEATPARKEETWLA
;
A
#
# COMPACT_ATOMS: atom_id res chain seq x y z
N MET A 1 -5.04 2.10 8.62
CA MET A 1 -5.12 3.05 9.76
C MET A 1 -6.46 3.77 9.66
N ALA A 2 -7.19 3.99 10.75
CA ALA A 2 -8.47 4.71 10.72
C ALA A 2 -8.27 6.18 11.09
N LEU A 3 -8.59 7.10 10.18
CA LEU A 3 -8.58 8.54 10.44
C LEU A 3 -9.65 8.92 11.47
N GLN A 4 -9.27 9.69 12.47
CA GLN A 4 -10.13 10.20 13.54
C GLN A 4 -10.60 11.63 13.25
N PRO A 5 -11.68 12.10 13.88
CA PRO A 5 -12.18 13.48 13.69
C PRO A 5 -11.18 14.57 14.06
N ASP A 6 -10.21 14.28 14.94
CA ASP A 6 -9.13 15.19 15.35
C ASP A 6 -7.92 15.18 14.38
N GLY A 7 -8.02 14.44 13.27
CA GLY A 7 -6.95 14.30 12.29
C GLY A 7 -5.83 13.33 12.71
N SER A 8 -5.97 12.65 13.85
CA SER A 8 -5.07 11.55 14.24
C SER A 8 -5.48 10.23 13.58
N PHE A 9 -4.59 9.25 13.59
CA PHE A 9 -4.88 7.89 13.14
C PHE A 9 -4.92 6.92 14.32
N GLU A 10 -5.82 5.94 14.24
CA GLU A 10 -5.88 4.81 15.15
C GLU A 10 -5.77 3.49 14.37
N TRP A 11 -4.94 2.58 14.84
CA TRP A 11 -4.93 1.19 14.39
C TRP A 11 -5.40 0.27 15.50
N GLN A 12 -6.45 -0.50 15.20
CA GLN A 12 -6.97 -1.55 16.07
C GLN A 12 -6.66 -2.93 15.50
N ALA A 13 -6.10 -3.82 16.32
CA ALA A 13 -5.81 -5.21 15.97
C ALA A 13 -5.62 -6.08 17.25
N PRO A 14 -5.59 -7.42 17.13
CA PRO A 14 -5.47 -8.33 18.29
C PRO A 14 -4.03 -8.66 18.69
N PHE A 15 -3.02 -8.06 18.06
CA PHE A 15 -1.60 -8.33 18.35
C PHE A 15 -1.18 -7.70 19.68
N HIS A 16 -0.32 -8.36 20.45
CA HIS A 16 0.21 -7.74 21.66
C HIS A 16 0.98 -6.45 21.29
N PRO A 17 0.75 -5.32 21.99
CA PRO A 17 1.31 -4.01 21.62
C PRO A 17 2.84 -3.95 21.50
N ASP A 18 3.52 -4.78 22.29
CA ASP A 18 4.98 -4.78 22.43
C ASP A 18 5.67 -5.96 21.71
N VAL A 19 4.92 -6.88 21.10
CA VAL A 19 5.54 -8.02 20.39
C VAL A 19 5.79 -7.63 18.93
N PRO A 20 7.04 -7.68 18.45
CA PRO A 20 7.35 -7.36 17.06
C PRO A 20 6.67 -8.29 16.06
N LEU A 21 6.31 -7.73 14.91
CA LEU A 21 5.79 -8.43 13.75
C LEU A 21 6.72 -8.19 12.56
N PRO A 22 6.85 -9.16 11.63
CA PRO A 22 7.62 -9.00 10.41
C PRO A 22 6.85 -8.15 9.38
N TRP A 23 7.48 -7.10 8.86
CA TRP A 23 6.91 -6.17 7.87
C TRP A 23 7.66 -6.25 6.53
N LEU A 24 6.91 -6.04 5.44
CA LEU A 24 7.38 -6.15 4.06
C LEU A 24 6.62 -5.12 3.19
N ASP A 25 7.32 -4.30 2.42
CA ASP A 25 6.74 -3.60 1.28
C ASP A 25 6.70 -4.58 0.09
N ALA A 26 5.51 -5.10 -0.20
CA ALA A 26 5.35 -6.13 -1.21
C ALA A 26 5.58 -5.60 -2.64
N GLU A 27 5.15 -4.37 -2.91
CA GLU A 27 5.26 -3.77 -4.25
C GLU A 27 6.72 -3.43 -4.58
N HIS A 28 7.45 -2.93 -3.58
CA HIS A 28 8.83 -2.48 -3.76
C HIS A 28 9.86 -3.63 -3.68
N ASP A 29 9.76 -4.51 -2.68
CA ASP A 29 10.90 -5.34 -2.26
C ASP A 29 10.88 -6.78 -2.79
N VAL A 30 9.68 -7.33 -3.08
CA VAL A 30 9.54 -8.76 -3.43
C VAL A 30 10.22 -9.08 -4.76
N GLY A 31 10.01 -8.25 -5.78
CA GLY A 31 10.61 -8.45 -7.11
C GLY A 31 12.13 -8.54 -7.06
N PRO A 32 12.84 -7.52 -6.55
CA PRO A 32 14.29 -7.55 -6.38
C PRO A 32 14.79 -8.76 -5.59
N ALA A 33 14.14 -9.10 -4.46
CA ALA A 33 14.54 -10.22 -3.61
C ALA A 33 14.42 -11.58 -4.33
N VAL A 34 13.30 -11.82 -5.03
CA VAL A 34 13.08 -13.05 -5.81
C VAL A 34 14.06 -13.14 -6.98
N LEU A 35 14.34 -12.02 -7.65
CA LEU A 35 15.35 -11.98 -8.70
C LEU A 35 16.73 -12.33 -8.17
N GLN A 36 17.09 -11.90 -6.95
CA GLN A 36 18.35 -12.27 -6.34
C GLN A 36 18.42 -13.78 -6.03
N ILE A 37 17.35 -14.37 -5.52
CA ILE A 37 17.26 -15.83 -5.32
C ILE A 37 17.52 -16.58 -6.64
N PHE A 38 16.96 -16.12 -7.77
CA PHE A 38 17.23 -16.74 -9.05
C PHE A 38 18.66 -16.55 -9.54
N LYS A 39 19.27 -15.38 -9.29
CA LYS A 39 20.68 -15.10 -9.63
C LYS A 39 21.66 -15.95 -8.81
N ASP A 40 21.35 -16.21 -7.55
CA ASP A 40 22.14 -17.08 -6.67
C ASP A 40 22.13 -18.54 -7.17
N GLY A 41 21.09 -18.90 -7.95
CA GLY A 41 20.93 -20.22 -8.53
C GLY A 41 20.32 -21.23 -7.57
N PRO A 42 19.93 -22.41 -8.08
CA PRO A 42 19.33 -23.43 -7.24
C PRO A 42 20.33 -23.94 -6.21
N PRO A 43 19.87 -24.27 -4.98
CA PRO A 43 20.71 -24.95 -4.01
C PRO A 43 21.22 -26.28 -4.58
N THR A 44 22.38 -26.74 -4.11
CA THR A 44 22.90 -28.06 -4.47
C THR A 44 21.88 -29.16 -4.14
N SER A 45 21.86 -30.25 -4.91
CA SER A 45 20.88 -31.34 -4.69
C SER A 45 20.97 -32.00 -3.31
N SER A 46 22.09 -31.84 -2.61
CA SER A 46 22.32 -32.34 -1.26
C SER A 46 21.94 -31.37 -0.14
N SER A 47 21.61 -30.12 -0.44
CA SER A 47 21.20 -29.13 0.58
C SER A 47 19.71 -29.23 0.90
N ASN A 48 19.38 -29.02 2.17
CA ASN A 48 18.00 -28.92 2.61
C ASN A 48 17.30 -27.71 1.95
N PRO A 49 15.97 -27.77 1.72
CA PRO A 49 15.20 -26.62 1.29
C PRO A 49 15.41 -25.44 2.25
N ARG A 50 15.86 -24.30 1.71
CA ARG A 50 16.04 -23.08 2.48
C ARG A 50 14.69 -22.35 2.59
N ARG A 51 14.35 -21.90 3.79
CA ARG A 51 13.25 -20.95 4.03
C ARG A 51 13.87 -19.58 4.29
N ILE A 52 13.31 -18.55 3.68
CA ILE A 52 13.81 -17.18 3.79
C ILE A 52 12.66 -16.32 4.31
N PRO A 53 12.79 -15.71 5.51
CA PRO A 53 11.79 -14.79 6.02
C PRO A 53 11.88 -13.47 5.25
N LEU A 54 11.03 -13.29 4.24
CA LEU A 54 10.96 -12.03 3.49
C LEU A 54 10.25 -10.96 4.32
N ALA A 55 11.02 -10.31 5.18
CA ALA A 55 10.63 -9.15 5.95
C ALA A 55 11.86 -8.28 6.22
N TYR A 56 11.72 -6.97 6.05
CA TYR A 56 12.83 -6.02 6.16
C TYR A 56 12.75 -5.14 7.41
N GLU A 57 11.64 -5.20 8.13
CA GLU A 57 11.51 -4.58 9.44
C GLU A 57 10.83 -5.55 10.42
N PHE A 58 11.21 -5.44 11.69
CA PHE A 58 10.63 -6.23 12.78
C PHE A 58 10.17 -5.27 13.88
N LEU A 59 8.92 -4.84 13.79
CA LEU A 59 8.36 -3.75 14.59
C LEU A 59 7.12 -4.21 15.33
N SER A 60 7.04 -3.88 16.62
CA SER A 60 5.81 -4.07 17.40
C SER A 60 4.71 -3.13 16.91
N PRO A 61 3.44 -3.40 17.21
CA PRO A 61 2.36 -2.50 16.83
C PRO A 61 2.56 -1.05 17.28
N ILE A 62 3.13 -0.82 18.47
CA ILE A 62 3.48 0.52 18.96
C ILE A 62 4.60 1.13 18.12
N GLN A 63 5.66 0.38 17.82
CA GLN A 63 6.78 0.85 17.01
C GLN A 63 6.35 1.16 15.57
N ALA A 64 5.48 0.33 14.99
CA ALA A 64 4.89 0.54 13.68
C ALA A 64 4.06 1.83 13.64
N CYS A 65 3.20 2.07 14.64
CA CYS A 65 2.48 3.34 14.77
C CYS A 65 3.44 4.53 14.92
N ALA A 66 4.55 4.39 15.66
CA ALA A 66 5.53 5.45 15.80
C ALA A 66 6.26 5.76 14.48
N ALA A 67 6.62 4.74 13.69
CA ALA A 67 7.19 4.91 12.36
C ALA A 67 6.19 5.58 11.40
N PHE A 68 4.95 5.09 11.41
CA PHE A 68 3.88 5.67 10.61
C PHE A 68 3.64 7.14 10.96
N ALA A 69 3.63 7.49 12.27
CA ALA A 69 3.44 8.86 12.75
C ALA A 69 4.50 9.83 12.24
N ARG A 70 5.77 9.38 12.19
CA ARG A 70 6.85 10.18 11.60
C ARG A 70 6.64 10.38 10.10
N GLY A 71 6.19 9.34 9.40
CA GLY A 71 5.93 9.41 7.96
C GLY A 71 4.77 10.33 7.58
N VAL A 72 3.63 10.22 8.26
CA VAL A 72 2.42 11.03 7.94
C VAL A 72 2.40 12.40 8.62
N GLY A 73 3.34 12.71 9.52
CA GLY A 73 3.37 13.98 10.25
C GLY A 73 2.19 14.21 11.20
N ARG A 74 1.47 13.14 11.60
CA ARG A 74 0.26 13.18 12.42
C ARG A 74 0.36 12.17 13.57
N SER A 75 -0.39 12.38 14.66
CA SER A 75 -0.45 11.41 15.76
C SER A 75 -1.03 10.10 15.27
N VAL A 76 -0.37 8.98 15.59
CA VAL A 76 -0.86 7.63 15.29
C VAL A 76 -0.81 6.81 16.57
N ARG A 77 -1.89 6.12 16.91
CA ARG A 77 -1.97 5.30 18.12
C ARG A 77 -2.38 3.87 17.80
N TYR A 78 -1.71 2.94 18.47
CA TYR A 78 -2.15 1.55 18.51
C TYR A 78 -3.18 1.37 19.62
N LYS A 79 -4.25 0.62 19.33
CA LYS A 79 -5.26 0.22 20.31
C LYS A 79 -5.50 -1.28 20.18
N HIS A 80 -4.98 -2.02 21.15
CA HIS A 80 -5.20 -3.46 21.21
C HIS A 80 -6.69 -3.78 21.34
N ASN A 81 -7.19 -4.63 20.46
CA ASN A 81 -8.56 -5.11 20.45
C ASN A 81 -8.58 -6.61 20.14
N PRO A 82 -8.97 -7.48 21.10
CA PRO A 82 -8.93 -8.94 20.92
C PRO A 82 -9.98 -9.44 19.90
N ILE A 83 -10.93 -8.59 19.51
CA ILE A 83 -11.96 -8.90 18.51
C ILE A 83 -11.77 -7.97 17.31
N ILE A 84 -11.60 -8.54 16.12
CA ILE A 84 -11.43 -7.81 14.88
C ILE A 84 -12.80 -7.29 14.42
N GLU A 85 -12.93 -5.97 14.34
CA GLU A 85 -14.16 -5.34 13.89
C GLU A 85 -14.30 -5.42 12.36
N VAL A 86 -15.27 -6.22 11.90
CA VAL A 86 -15.57 -6.36 10.47
C VAL A 86 -16.64 -5.35 10.06
N ARG A 87 -16.22 -4.21 9.48
CA ARG A 87 -17.11 -3.11 9.05
C ARG A 87 -17.68 -3.25 7.64
N VAL A 88 -17.15 -4.19 6.85
CA VAL A 88 -17.51 -4.40 5.45
C VAL A 88 -17.85 -5.87 5.17
N LYS A 89 -18.57 -6.14 4.08
CA LYS A 89 -18.82 -7.52 3.65
C LYS A 89 -17.51 -8.16 3.19
N ILE A 90 -17.20 -9.33 3.73
CA ILE A 90 -16.00 -10.08 3.39
C ILE A 90 -16.34 -11.54 3.00
N PRO A 91 -15.52 -12.18 2.15
CA PRO A 91 -15.68 -13.60 1.84
C PRO A 91 -15.55 -14.49 3.07
N ARG A 92 -16.21 -15.67 3.04
CA ARG A 92 -16.18 -16.65 4.14
C ARG A 92 -14.75 -17.04 4.55
N GLY A 93 -13.87 -17.33 3.59
CA GLY A 93 -12.50 -17.73 3.88
C GLY A 93 -11.71 -16.65 4.64
N TYR A 94 -11.91 -15.37 4.29
CA TYR A 94 -11.26 -14.28 5.01
C TYR A 94 -11.84 -14.14 6.43
N LYS A 95 -13.16 -14.29 6.59
CA LYS A 95 -13.78 -14.29 7.93
C LYS A 95 -13.22 -15.41 8.82
N GLU A 96 -13.07 -16.62 8.29
CA GLU A 96 -12.49 -17.76 9.02
C GLU A 96 -11.04 -17.50 9.40
N GLN A 97 -10.26 -16.88 8.52
CA GLN A 97 -8.89 -16.46 8.82
C GLN A 97 -8.83 -15.43 9.95
N LEU A 98 -9.70 -14.40 9.95
CA LEU A 98 -9.74 -13.40 11.02
C LEU A 98 -10.07 -14.01 12.38
N VAL A 99 -11.02 -14.95 12.44
CA VAL A 99 -11.35 -15.68 13.68
C VAL A 99 -10.16 -16.51 14.16
N ALA A 100 -9.42 -17.16 13.26
CA ALA A 100 -8.22 -17.91 13.62
C ALA A 100 -7.12 -16.98 14.18
N LEU A 101 -6.96 -15.78 13.62
CA LEU A 101 -6.02 -14.77 14.15
C LEU A 101 -6.42 -14.34 15.57
N GLU A 102 -7.69 -14.04 15.82
CA GLU A 102 -8.19 -13.70 17.17
C GLU A 102 -7.86 -14.81 18.17
N GLN A 103 -8.14 -16.07 17.83
CA GLN A 103 -7.88 -17.23 18.69
C GLN A 103 -6.39 -17.40 18.95
N MET A 104 -5.56 -17.32 17.91
CA MET A 104 -4.12 -17.53 18.00
C MET A 104 -3.45 -16.45 18.86
N TYR A 105 -3.76 -15.18 18.62
CA TYR A 105 -3.16 -14.07 19.34
C TYR A 105 -3.78 -13.82 20.72
N SER A 106 -4.94 -14.42 21.03
CA SER A 106 -5.50 -14.41 22.39
C SER A 106 -4.59 -15.05 23.44
N LEU A 107 -3.72 -15.99 23.03
CA LEU A 107 -2.75 -16.63 23.93
C LEU A 107 -1.76 -15.61 24.51
N GLY A 108 -1.35 -14.64 23.69
CA GLY A 108 -0.39 -13.59 24.05
C GLY A 108 -1.02 -12.32 24.61
N ARG A 109 -2.35 -12.31 24.84
CA ARG A 109 -3.10 -11.09 25.17
C ARG A 109 -2.55 -10.35 26.39
N ASP A 110 -2.34 -11.08 27.49
CA ASP A 110 -1.90 -10.52 28.78
C ASP A 110 -0.40 -10.74 29.03
N ASP A 111 0.22 -11.68 28.31
CA ASP A 111 1.66 -11.96 28.38
C ASP A 111 2.25 -12.05 26.97
N ALA A 112 3.06 -11.04 26.63
CA ALA A 112 3.81 -10.95 25.38
C ALA A 112 4.58 -12.24 25.04
N LYS A 113 5.07 -12.99 26.04
CA LYS A 113 5.86 -14.22 25.82
C LYS A 113 5.03 -15.39 25.32
N LEU A 114 3.71 -15.31 25.49
CA LEU A 114 2.77 -16.33 25.05
C LEU A 114 2.21 -16.03 23.65
N GLN A 115 2.53 -14.87 23.07
CA GLN A 115 2.21 -14.60 21.68
C GLN A 115 3.00 -15.56 20.79
N PRO A 116 2.34 -16.37 19.94
CA PRO A 116 3.05 -17.23 19.02
C PRO A 116 3.79 -16.40 17.95
N PRO A 117 4.96 -16.88 17.46
CA PRO A 117 5.64 -16.29 16.32
C PRO A 117 4.73 -16.20 15.08
N TYR A 118 4.80 -15.09 14.36
CA TYR A 118 4.09 -14.88 13.08
C TYR A 118 4.53 -15.90 12.03
N PHE A 119 5.83 -16.19 11.95
CA PHE A 119 6.37 -17.21 11.05
C PHE A 119 6.26 -18.64 11.59
N ALA A 120 5.56 -18.85 12.72
CA ALA A 120 5.44 -20.09 13.49
C ALA A 120 6.77 -20.65 14.06
N GLU A 121 7.89 -20.43 13.40
CA GLU A 121 9.24 -20.84 13.82
C GLU A 121 10.03 -19.63 14.32
N LEU A 122 10.42 -19.66 15.60
CA LEU A 122 11.20 -18.58 16.22
C LEU A 122 12.55 -18.36 15.51
N GLU A 123 13.14 -19.42 14.95
CA GLU A 123 14.36 -19.32 14.15
C GLU A 123 14.18 -18.43 12.91
N LEU A 124 13.00 -18.42 12.28
CA LEU A 124 12.73 -17.53 11.15
C LEU A 124 12.62 -16.07 11.59
N GLU A 125 11.99 -15.80 12.74
CA GLU A 125 11.88 -14.43 13.28
C GLU A 125 13.22 -13.87 13.76
N ASN A 126 14.05 -14.69 14.40
CA ASN A 126 15.39 -14.29 14.84
C ASN A 126 16.30 -13.87 13.68
N ASN A 127 15.96 -14.28 12.45
CA ASN A 127 16.69 -13.97 11.23
C ASN A 127 16.15 -12.73 10.50
N VAL A 128 15.12 -12.07 11.02
CA VAL A 128 14.60 -10.80 10.47
C VAL A 128 15.39 -9.62 11.07
N PRO A 129 15.84 -8.64 10.26
CA PRO A 129 15.72 -8.57 8.79
C PRO A 129 16.94 -9.13 8.04
N GLU A 130 17.93 -9.67 8.75
CA GLU A 130 19.25 -10.04 8.20
C GLU A 130 19.19 -10.94 6.96
N GLU A 131 18.32 -11.96 6.95
CA GLU A 131 18.21 -12.88 5.82
C GLU A 131 17.62 -12.24 4.57
N ALA A 132 16.65 -11.33 4.74
CA ALA A 132 16.06 -10.60 3.62
C ALA A 132 17.03 -9.55 3.06
N MET A 133 17.74 -8.83 3.94
CA MET A 133 18.73 -7.82 3.54
C MET A 133 19.87 -8.40 2.69
N LYS A 134 20.25 -9.67 2.91
CA LYS A 134 21.24 -10.36 2.05
C LYS A 134 20.79 -10.48 0.59
N LEU A 135 19.48 -10.43 0.32
CA LEU A 135 18.93 -10.49 -1.03
C LEU A 135 18.73 -9.09 -1.62
N TRP A 136 18.30 -8.14 -0.81
CA TRP A 136 17.97 -6.79 -1.24
C TRP A 136 18.18 -5.77 -0.12
N GLU A 137 19.23 -4.97 -0.23
CA GLU A 137 19.56 -3.95 0.79
C GLU A 137 18.76 -2.66 0.61
N GLY A 138 18.23 -2.40 -0.59
CA GLY A 138 17.49 -1.19 -0.93
C GLY A 138 16.02 -1.23 -0.55
N TYR A 139 15.67 -1.81 0.59
CA TYR A 139 14.27 -2.00 0.98
C TYR A 139 13.58 -0.69 1.38
N ARG A 140 12.25 -0.66 1.32
CA ARG A 140 11.46 0.46 1.85
C ARG A 140 10.91 0.15 3.24
N GLY A 141 11.26 0.98 4.22
CA GLY A 141 10.73 0.88 5.58
C GLY A 141 9.32 1.48 5.73
N LEU A 142 8.63 1.16 6.83
CA LEU A 142 7.26 1.58 7.10
C LEU A 142 7.11 3.10 7.20
N GLU A 143 8.13 3.80 7.71
CA GLU A 143 8.14 5.28 7.76
C GLU A 143 8.19 5.90 6.36
N GLU A 144 9.01 5.35 5.45
CA GLU A 144 9.08 5.82 4.07
C GLU A 144 7.80 5.49 3.31
N TYR A 145 7.26 4.28 3.47
CA TYR A 145 5.94 3.93 2.93
C TYR A 145 4.86 4.91 3.40
N ALA A 146 4.81 5.20 4.70
CA ALA A 146 3.83 6.11 5.29
C ALA A 146 3.97 7.56 4.77
N ARG A 147 5.19 7.98 4.42
CA ARG A 147 5.50 9.32 3.92
C ARG A 147 5.24 9.47 2.42
N GLU A 148 5.59 8.46 1.63
CA GLU A 148 5.72 8.59 0.17
C GLU A 148 4.61 7.84 -0.60
N VAL A 149 4.09 6.75 -0.05
CA VAL A 149 3.14 5.86 -0.76
C VAL A 149 1.74 5.98 -0.19
N PHE A 150 1.60 5.86 1.14
CA PHE A 150 0.31 5.86 1.81
C PHE A 150 -0.59 7.08 1.46
N PRO A 151 -0.08 8.33 1.38
CA PRO A 151 -0.91 9.46 0.96
C PRO A 151 -1.44 9.33 -0.47
N LEU A 152 -0.64 8.76 -1.39
CA LEU A 152 -1.03 8.56 -2.79
C LEU A 152 -2.09 7.48 -2.91
N GLU A 153 -1.94 6.36 -2.19
CA GLU A 153 -2.92 5.27 -2.16
C GLU A 153 -4.26 5.73 -1.57
N GLU A 154 -4.22 6.47 -0.46
CA GLU A 154 -5.42 7.02 0.18
C GLU A 154 -6.12 8.04 -0.72
N ALA A 155 -5.36 8.90 -1.42
CA ALA A 155 -5.91 9.84 -2.40
C ALA A 155 -6.56 9.11 -3.59
N ALA A 156 -5.92 8.05 -4.09
CA ALA A 156 -6.50 7.19 -5.13
C ALA A 156 -7.79 6.49 -4.65
N ASN A 157 -7.90 6.21 -3.34
CA ASN A 157 -9.11 5.72 -2.69
C ASN A 157 -10.15 6.82 -2.38
N GLY A 158 -9.89 8.07 -2.76
CA GLY A 158 -10.80 9.21 -2.64
C GLY A 158 -10.76 9.94 -1.30
N LEU A 159 -9.76 9.67 -0.45
CA LEU A 159 -9.55 10.40 0.80
C LEU A 159 -8.75 11.68 0.54
N THR A 160 -8.96 12.71 1.36
CA THR A 160 -8.41 14.06 1.13
C THR A 160 -7.58 14.60 2.30
N TRP A 161 -7.31 13.79 3.31
CA TRP A 161 -6.65 14.22 4.55
C TRP A 161 -5.20 14.70 4.36
N MET A 162 -4.57 14.33 3.25
CA MET A 162 -3.22 14.69 2.86
C MET A 162 -3.13 16.07 2.20
N VAL A 163 -4.25 16.67 1.79
CA VAL A 163 -4.29 18.03 1.24
C VAL A 163 -4.13 19.01 2.40
N GLU A 164 -3.12 19.87 2.32
CA GLU A 164 -2.98 20.98 3.26
C GLU A 164 -4.13 21.96 3.03
N ASP A 165 -4.87 22.30 4.09
CA ASP A 165 -5.83 23.40 4.04
C ASP A 165 -5.04 24.72 3.99
N ASN A 166 -4.54 25.07 2.81
CA ASN A 166 -4.14 26.44 2.50
C ASN A 166 -5.42 27.28 2.40
N GLU A 167 -6.01 27.63 3.55
CA GLU A 167 -7.11 28.59 3.61
C GLU A 167 -6.71 29.96 3.01
N ASP A 168 -5.41 30.26 2.94
CA ASP A 168 -4.87 31.48 2.35
C ASP A 168 -4.89 31.52 0.81
N GLU A 169 -4.97 30.37 0.11
CA GLU A 169 -5.00 30.35 -1.37
C GLU A 169 -6.42 30.34 -1.95
N ARG A 170 -7.44 30.03 -1.12
CA ARG A 170 -8.86 30.06 -1.56
C ARG A 170 -9.42 31.47 -1.74
N ALA A 171 -8.66 32.52 -1.40
CA ALA A 171 -9.09 33.91 -1.51
C ALA A 171 -8.82 34.58 -2.88
N TYR A 172 -8.09 33.94 -3.81
CA TYR A 172 -7.60 34.61 -5.02
C TYR A 172 -8.22 34.20 -6.37
N THR A 173 -9.33 33.43 -6.38
CA THR A 173 -10.02 33.12 -7.65
C THR A 173 -11.53 33.34 -7.53
N HIS A 174 -11.92 34.60 -7.38
CA HIS A 174 -13.22 35.07 -7.83
C HIS A 174 -13.08 36.45 -8.46
N SER A 175 -12.38 36.52 -9.58
CA SER A 175 -12.62 37.61 -10.54
C SER A 175 -13.71 37.14 -11.48
N GLU A 176 -14.94 37.55 -11.17
CA GLU A 176 -16.08 37.51 -12.08
C GLU A 176 -15.66 38.10 -13.42
N VAL A 177 -15.64 37.28 -14.47
CA VAL A 177 -15.55 37.79 -15.84
C VAL A 177 -16.96 38.25 -16.20
N GLU A 178 -17.22 39.53 -15.95
CA GLU A 178 -18.44 40.19 -16.40
C GLU A 178 -18.55 40.12 -17.93
N ASN A 179 -19.75 39.76 -18.35
CA ASN A 179 -20.21 39.58 -19.71
C ASN A 179 -20.17 40.93 -20.46
N GLY A 180 -19.28 41.07 -21.44
CA GLY A 180 -19.22 42.22 -22.35
C GLY A 180 -19.42 41.75 -23.80
N GLY A 181 -20.67 41.70 -24.25
CA GLY A 181 -21.00 41.36 -25.64
C GLY A 181 -20.74 42.51 -26.61
N VAL A 182 -20.21 42.20 -27.78
CA VAL A 182 -20.41 42.92 -29.05
C VAL A 182 -20.38 41.90 -30.19
N ASP A 183 -21.47 41.86 -30.96
CA ASP A 183 -21.61 41.16 -32.25
C ASP A 183 -20.57 41.67 -33.28
N ASP A 184 -19.95 40.77 -34.03
CA ASP A 184 -19.71 41.03 -35.46
C ASP A 184 -19.63 39.72 -36.27
N THR A 185 -20.45 39.69 -37.32
CA THR A 185 -20.57 38.63 -38.32
C THR A 185 -19.47 38.76 -39.37
N GLY A 186 -18.68 37.70 -39.61
CA GLY A 186 -17.69 37.67 -40.68
C GLY A 186 -17.31 36.26 -41.11
N ASN A 187 -17.93 35.79 -42.19
CA ASN A 187 -17.65 34.55 -42.91
C ASN A 187 -16.40 34.68 -43.79
N TYR A 188 -15.35 33.87 -43.54
CA TYR A 188 -14.29 33.54 -44.51
C TYR A 188 -13.70 32.14 -44.24
N GLU A 189 -14.09 31.22 -45.14
CA GLU A 189 -13.33 30.21 -45.89
C GLU A 189 -12.14 29.43 -45.28
N GLU A 190 -12.15 28.14 -45.64
CA GLU A 190 -11.16 27.07 -45.45
C GLU A 190 -9.72 27.48 -45.81
N ASP A 191 -8.76 27.10 -44.96
CA ASP A 191 -7.38 26.85 -45.38
C ASP A 191 -6.89 25.56 -44.71
N ASP A 192 -6.72 24.53 -45.53
CA ASP A 192 -6.07 23.27 -45.22
C ASP A 192 -4.56 23.51 -45.04
N GLY A 193 -4.03 23.15 -43.88
CA GLY A 193 -2.60 23.20 -43.60
C GLY A 193 -2.23 22.20 -42.51
N ASP A 194 -1.90 20.99 -42.93
CA ASP A 194 -1.33 19.91 -42.10
C ASP A 194 -0.17 20.42 -41.21
N ASP A 195 -0.29 20.21 -39.90
CA ASP A 195 0.86 20.11 -39.00
C ASP A 195 0.66 18.93 -38.05
N ASP A 196 1.27 17.80 -38.43
CA ASP A 196 1.43 16.60 -37.64
C ASP A 196 2.34 16.87 -36.43
N GLY A 197 1.77 16.93 -35.22
CA GLY A 197 2.51 17.21 -33.99
C GLY A 197 1.97 16.53 -32.73
N LEU A 198 2.15 15.22 -32.62
CA LEU A 198 2.28 14.40 -31.39
C LEU A 198 1.30 14.66 -30.22
N THR A 199 0.19 13.91 -30.18
CA THR A 199 -0.54 13.63 -28.93
C THR A 199 -0.14 12.26 -28.38
N ILE A 200 0.55 12.23 -27.23
CA ILE A 200 0.65 11.00 -26.42
C ILE A 200 -0.67 10.85 -25.67
N GLY A 201 -1.51 9.98 -26.21
CA GLY A 201 -2.86 9.71 -25.73
C GLY A 201 -2.93 8.84 -24.48
N GLY A 202 -4.03 9.03 -23.76
CA GLY A 202 -4.55 8.17 -22.71
C GLY A 202 -5.98 8.55 -22.33
N GLY A 203 -6.81 8.87 -23.33
CA GLY A 203 -8.22 9.26 -23.16
C GLY A 203 -9.15 8.06 -23.22
N LEU A 204 -10.15 8.06 -22.33
CA LEU A 204 -11.20 7.06 -22.15
C LEU A 204 -11.96 6.76 -23.46
N GLY A 205 -12.07 5.48 -23.79
CA GLY A 205 -12.95 4.97 -24.85
C GLY A 205 -14.41 4.89 -24.39
N THR A 206 -15.27 5.55 -25.16
CA THR A 206 -16.73 5.46 -25.14
C THR A 206 -17.24 4.06 -25.49
N SER A 207 -18.39 3.71 -24.92
CA SER A 207 -19.15 2.47 -25.11
C SER A 207 -19.37 2.08 -26.58
N GLY A 208 -18.89 0.90 -27.02
CA GLY A 208 -19.31 0.35 -28.31
C GLY A 208 -18.47 -0.76 -28.95
N GLU A 209 -17.26 -1.07 -28.50
CA GLU A 209 -16.43 -2.10 -29.15
C GLU A 209 -16.12 -3.26 -28.20
N ALA A 210 -16.51 -4.47 -28.64
CA ALA A 210 -16.30 -5.70 -27.93
C ALA A 210 -14.79 -6.00 -27.77
N THR A 211 -14.34 -6.07 -26.51
CA THR A 211 -13.01 -6.54 -26.12
C THR A 211 -12.75 -7.93 -26.74
N PRO A 212 -11.68 -8.14 -27.54
CA PRO A 212 -11.36 -9.47 -28.04
C PRO A 212 -10.95 -10.37 -26.86
N ALA A 213 -11.66 -11.50 -26.71
CA ALA A 213 -11.37 -12.51 -25.72
C ALA A 213 -9.92 -13.03 -25.82
N ARG A 214 -9.27 -13.15 -24.67
CA ARG A 214 -7.91 -13.67 -24.47
C ARG A 214 -7.85 -15.12 -24.99
N LYS A 215 -7.28 -15.32 -26.18
CA LYS A 215 -7.06 -16.65 -26.76
C LYS A 215 -5.91 -17.35 -26.04
N GLU A 216 -6.16 -18.63 -25.78
CA GLU A 216 -5.40 -19.58 -24.97
C GLU A 216 -3.97 -19.84 -25.48
N GLU A 217 -3.12 -20.22 -24.53
CA GLU A 217 -1.70 -20.50 -24.66
C GLU A 217 -1.42 -21.80 -25.46
N THR A 218 -0.74 -21.69 -26.60
CA THR A 218 -0.30 -22.83 -27.43
C THR A 218 1.23 -22.88 -27.55
N TRP A 219 1.93 -22.77 -26.43
CA TRP A 219 3.41 -22.85 -26.37
C TRP A 219 3.93 -24.01 -25.51
N LEU A 220 3.09 -25.01 -25.25
CA LEU A 220 3.51 -26.32 -24.72
C LEU A 220 2.95 -27.41 -25.63
N ALA A 221 3.70 -27.72 -26.68
CA ALA A 221 3.59 -28.93 -27.49
C ALA A 221 4.98 -29.56 -27.60
#